data_AF-A0A966X0R6-F1
#
_entry.id   AF-A0A966X0R6-F1
#
_cell.length_a   1.000
_cell.length_b   1.000
_cell.length_c   1.000
_cell.angle_alpha   90.00
_cell.angle_beta   90.00
_cell.angle_gamma   90.00
#
_symmetry.space_group_name_H-M   'P 1'
#
loop_
_entity.id
_entity.type
_entity.pdbx_description
1 polymer ?
#
loop_
_entity_poly.entity_id
_entity_poly.type
_entity_poly.pdbx_seq_one_letter_code
_entity_poly.pdbx_strand_id
1 'polypeptide(L)'
;MSLQLTEFASQLHLQGEILKEAPRSIREGKLKRVSGIVLEVEGLPMSIGSGATIVSQAGDLSFDAECIGFNGGITYLMPIDTVEGIAPGALVYPAKT
;
A
#
# COMPACT_ATOMS: atom_id res chain seq x y z
N MET A 1 -6.80 -20.07 -33.80
CA MET A 1 -7.31 -18.68 -33.81
C MET A 1 -8.55 -18.49 -32.93
N SER A 2 -9.45 -19.47 -32.78
CA SER A 2 -10.63 -19.37 -31.89
C SER A 2 -10.33 -19.50 -30.39
N LEU A 3 -9.38 -20.36 -29.99
CA LEU A 3 -9.01 -20.57 -28.58
C LEU A 3 -8.50 -19.29 -27.90
N GLN A 4 -7.70 -18.49 -28.61
CA GLN A 4 -7.16 -17.22 -28.09
C GLN A 4 -8.26 -16.18 -27.79
N LEU A 5 -9.36 -16.16 -28.57
CA LEU A 5 -10.47 -15.26 -28.33
C LEU A 5 -11.30 -15.67 -27.11
N THR A 6 -11.48 -16.98 -26.88
CA THR A 6 -12.20 -17.49 -25.70
C THR A 6 -11.39 -17.28 -24.42
N GLU A 7 -10.08 -17.50 -24.45
CA GLU A 7 -9.18 -17.21 -23.32
C GLU A 7 -9.19 -15.73 -22.97
N PHE A 8 -9.09 -14.86 -24.00
CA PHE A 8 -9.14 -13.42 -23.81
C PHE A 8 -10.48 -12.95 -23.21
N ALA A 9 -11.61 -13.46 -23.73
CA ALA A 9 -12.94 -13.17 -23.18
C ALA A 9 -13.08 -13.63 -21.72
N SER A 10 -12.51 -14.79 -21.37
CA SER A 10 -12.54 -15.32 -20.01
C SER A 10 -11.70 -14.45 -19.05
N GLN A 11 -10.52 -14.00 -19.48
CA GLN A 11 -9.71 -13.08 -18.69
C GLN A 11 -10.42 -11.73 -18.48
N LEU A 12 -11.04 -11.16 -19.53
CA LEU A 12 -11.79 -9.91 -19.40
C LEU A 12 -12.97 -10.05 -18.42
N HIS A 13 -13.66 -11.19 -18.44
CA HIS A 13 -14.75 -11.45 -17.49
C HIS A 13 -14.22 -11.50 -16.05
N LEU A 14 -13.14 -12.25 -15.79
CA LEU A 14 -12.51 -12.32 -14.47
C LEU A 14 -12.06 -10.94 -13.97
N GLN A 15 -11.39 -10.16 -14.83
CA GLN A 15 -10.99 -8.79 -14.50
C GLN A 15 -12.19 -7.89 -14.22
N GLY A 16 -13.28 -8.05 -14.98
CA GLY A 16 -14.53 -7.34 -14.76
C GLY A 16 -15.15 -7.62 -13.39
N GLU A 17 -15.11 -8.87 -12.92
CA GLU A 17 -15.58 -9.21 -11.56
C GLU A 17 -14.66 -8.65 -10.48
N ILE A 18 -13.32 -8.68 -10.67
CA ILE A 18 -12.37 -8.08 -9.73
C ILE A 18 -12.62 -6.57 -9.56
N LEU A 19 -12.86 -5.86 -10.68
CA LEU A 19 -13.12 -4.42 -10.65
C LEU A 19 -14.45 -4.05 -9.97
N LYS A 20 -15.44 -4.96 -9.94
CA LYS A 20 -16.70 -4.72 -9.23
C LYS A 20 -16.54 -4.76 -7.71
N GLU A 21 -15.65 -5.61 -7.22
CA GLU A 21 -15.36 -5.77 -5.79
C GLU A 21 -14.31 -4.76 -5.29
N ALA A 22 -13.60 -4.08 -6.18
CA ALA A 22 -12.60 -3.09 -5.82
C ALA A 22 -13.20 -1.91 -5.03
N PRO A 23 -12.52 -1.41 -3.99
CA PRO A 23 -13.00 -0.28 -3.23
C PRO A 23 -13.07 0.98 -4.10
N ARG A 24 -14.16 1.75 -3.94
CA ARG A 24 -14.34 3.03 -4.66
C ARG A 24 -13.37 4.13 -4.24
N SER A 25 -12.79 4.00 -3.04
CA SER A 25 -11.78 4.91 -2.52
C SER A 25 -10.87 4.17 -1.55
N ILE A 26 -9.58 4.48 -1.59
CA ILE A 26 -8.59 3.95 -0.65
C ILE A 26 -8.16 5.10 0.26
N ARG A 27 -8.08 4.84 1.56
CA ARG A 27 -7.52 5.82 2.50
C ARG A 27 -6.01 5.83 2.36
N GLU A 28 -5.44 7.02 2.24
CA GLU A 28 -4.00 7.23 2.27
C GLU A 28 -3.55 7.77 3.63
N GLY A 29 -2.33 7.40 4.01
CA GLY A 29 -1.57 7.99 5.10
C GLY A 29 -0.40 8.80 4.59
N LYS A 30 0.26 9.48 5.52
CA LYS A 30 1.49 10.23 5.26
C LYS A 30 2.58 9.87 6.25
N LEU A 31 3.78 9.63 5.74
CA LEU A 31 4.96 9.44 6.55
C LEU A 31 5.26 10.73 7.32
N LYS A 32 5.20 10.67 8.64
CA LYS A 32 5.48 11.79 9.53
C LYS A 32 6.93 11.84 9.96
N ARG A 33 7.50 10.68 10.31
CA ARG A 33 8.84 10.57 10.90
C ARG A 33 9.46 9.22 10.62
N VAL A 34 10.79 9.20 10.53
CA VAL A 34 11.62 8.00 10.51
C VAL A 34 12.49 8.00 11.77
N SER A 35 12.47 6.91 12.54
CA SER A 35 13.30 6.73 13.74
C SER A 35 14.00 5.38 13.66
N GLY A 36 15.18 5.37 13.03
CA GLY A 36 15.87 4.12 12.69
C GLY A 36 15.04 3.32 11.68
N ILE A 37 14.65 2.10 12.07
CA ILE A 37 13.81 1.21 11.25
C ILE A 37 12.30 1.43 11.43
N VAL A 38 11.88 2.26 12.39
CA VAL A 38 10.46 2.50 12.66
C VAL A 38 9.99 3.75 11.94
N LEU A 39 8.89 3.61 11.19
CA LEU A 39 8.23 4.69 10.47
C LEU A 39 6.95 5.09 11.19
N GLU A 40 6.71 6.38 11.33
CA GLU A 40 5.48 6.92 11.89
C GLU A 40 4.60 7.45 10.77
N VAL A 41 3.37 6.95 10.70
CA VAL A 41 2.40 7.30 9.67
C VAL A 41 1.15 7.87 10.34
N GLU A 42 0.70 9.03 9.85
CA GLU A 42 -0.57 9.62 10.25
C GLU A 42 -1.61 9.45 9.15
N GLY A 43 -2.89 9.48 9.53
CA GLY A 43 -4.00 9.41 8.56
C GLY A 43 -4.29 7.99 8.04
N LEU A 44 -3.58 6.96 8.50
CA LEU A 44 -3.83 5.57 8.10
C LEU A 44 -3.86 4.62 9.30
N PRO A 45 -5.02 4.47 9.98
CA PRO A 45 -5.24 3.46 11.00
C PRO A 45 -5.10 2.06 10.39
N MET A 46 -4.26 1.22 10.99
CA MET A 46 -4.00 -0.13 10.51
C MET A 46 -3.92 -1.10 11.68
N SER A 47 -4.38 -2.33 11.47
CA SER A 47 -4.19 -3.41 12.43
C SER A 47 -2.76 -3.90 12.40
N ILE A 48 -2.22 -4.28 13.57
CA ILE A 48 -0.90 -4.94 13.66
C ILE A 48 -0.89 -6.16 12.74
N GLY A 49 0.21 -6.34 12.01
CA GLY A 49 0.39 -7.40 11.02
C GLY A 49 -0.14 -7.08 9.62
N SER A 50 -0.80 -5.93 9.44
CA SER A 50 -1.28 -5.51 8.11
C SER A 50 -0.15 -4.92 7.29
N GLY A 51 -0.07 -5.31 6.02
CA GLY A 51 0.89 -4.76 5.07
C GLY A 51 0.52 -3.37 4.58
N ALA A 52 1.53 -2.53 4.36
CA ALA A 52 1.45 -1.19 3.80
C ALA A 52 2.49 -1.04 2.69
N THR A 53 2.21 -0.13 1.76
CA THR A 53 3.14 0.30 0.70
C THR A 53 3.39 1.79 0.84
N ILE A 54 4.66 2.17 0.93
CA ILE A 54 5.13 3.56 1.00
C ILE A 54 5.62 3.96 -0.37
N VAL A 55 5.16 5.10 -0.88
CA VAL A 55 5.56 5.62 -2.20
C VAL A 55 6.47 6.82 -1.99
N SER A 56 7.61 6.85 -2.68
CA SER A 56 8.52 8.00 -2.67
C SER A 56 7.78 9.27 -3.12
N GLN A 57 8.25 10.45 -2.71
CA GLN A 57 7.62 11.70 -3.14
C GLN A 57 7.67 11.90 -4.67
N ALA A 58 8.68 11.35 -5.34
CA ALA A 58 8.79 11.39 -6.79
C ALA A 58 7.89 10.35 -7.49
N GLY A 59 7.31 9.40 -6.75
CA GLY A 59 6.42 8.36 -7.28
C GLY A 59 7.13 7.24 -8.06
N ASP A 60 8.46 7.22 -8.03
CA ASP A 60 9.32 6.31 -8.79
C ASP A 60 9.71 5.05 -8.01
N LEU A 61 9.60 5.08 -6.67
CA LEU A 61 9.96 3.98 -5.79
C LEU A 61 8.80 3.64 -4.85
N SER A 62 8.63 2.35 -4.58
CA SER A 62 7.67 1.81 -3.63
C SER A 62 8.34 0.83 -2.68
N PHE A 63 7.97 0.89 -1.41
CA PHE A 63 8.54 0.06 -0.35
C PHE A 63 7.45 -0.61 0.46
N ASP A 64 7.58 -1.91 0.69
CA ASP A 64 6.67 -2.65 1.54
C ASP A 64 7.04 -2.49 3.02
N ALA A 65 6.01 -2.41 3.85
CA ALA A 65 6.14 -2.32 5.29
C ALA A 65 4.99 -3.05 5.98
N GLU A 66 5.15 -3.32 7.27
CA GLU A 66 4.15 -3.97 8.11
C GLU A 66 3.81 -3.08 9.31
N CYS A 67 2.52 -3.02 9.65
CA CYS A 67 2.08 -2.36 10.88
C CYS A 67 2.55 -3.15 12.10
N ILE A 68 3.40 -2.53 12.92
CA ILE A 68 3.93 -3.12 14.15
C ILE A 68 3.26 -2.57 15.41
N GLY A 69 2.45 -1.53 15.30
CA GLY A 69 1.76 -0.91 16.43
C GLY A 69 1.10 0.41 16.06
N PHE A 70 0.43 1.02 17.03
CA PHE A 70 -0.14 2.35 16.90
C PHE A 70 -0.21 3.04 18.26
N ASN A 71 -0.21 4.37 18.26
CA ASN A 71 -0.45 5.19 19.44
C ASN A 71 -1.19 6.46 19.05
N GLY A 72 -2.40 6.63 19.58
CA GLY A 72 -3.29 7.74 19.21
C GLY A 72 -3.58 7.74 17.70
N GLY A 73 -3.20 8.82 17.01
CA GLY A 73 -3.37 8.98 15.56
C GLY A 73 -2.19 8.52 14.71
N ILE A 74 -1.18 7.89 15.31
CA ILE A 74 0.04 7.43 14.64
C ILE A 74 0.03 5.90 14.52
N THR A 75 0.19 5.41 13.31
CA THR A 75 0.50 4.02 12.98
C THR A 75 2.02 3.88 12.87
N TYR A 76 2.59 2.87 13.52
CA TYR A 76 4.01 2.53 13.41
C TYR A 76 4.18 1.42 12.40
N LEU A 77 5.01 1.66 11.38
CA LEU A 77 5.37 0.66 10.38
C LEU A 77 6.83 0.26 10.50
N MET A 78 7.12 -0.99 10.16
CA MET A 78 8.47 -1.50 9.93
C MET A 78 8.61 -1.87 8.45
N PRO A 79 9.59 -1.30 7.73
CA PRO A 79 9.90 -1.70 6.36
C PRO A 79 10.35 -3.16 6.29
N ILE A 80 9.98 -3.83 5.20
CA ILE A 80 10.48 -5.19 4.92
C ILE A 80 11.93 -5.13 4.44
N ASP A 81 12.24 -4.16 3.57
CA ASP A 81 13.57 -3.91 3.02
C ASP A 81 14.10 -2.51 3.41
N THR A 82 15.37 -2.24 3.11
CA THR A 82 15.96 -0.91 3.31
C THR A 82 15.24 0.15 2.50
N VAL A 83 14.86 1.23 3.18
CA VAL A 83 14.16 2.36 2.58
C VAL A 83 15.13 3.49 2.34
N GLU A 84 15.41 3.76 1.06
CA GLU A 84 16.21 4.91 0.64
C GLU A 84 15.34 5.89 -0.15
N GLY A 85 15.60 7.19 -0.02
CA GLY A 85 14.87 8.21 -0.78
C GLY A 85 13.44 8.49 -0.29
N ILE A 86 13.03 7.96 0.87
CA ILE A 86 11.79 8.41 1.54
C ILE A 86 12.02 9.66 2.37
N ALA A 87 11.03 10.54 2.39
CA ALA A 87 11.04 11.80 3.14
C ALA A 87 9.69 12.03 3.82
N PRO A 88 9.62 12.84 4.89
CA PRO A 88 8.36 13.22 5.49
C PRO A 88 7.37 13.75 4.45
N GLY A 89 6.11 13.31 4.54
CA GLY A 89 5.05 13.58 3.57
C GLY A 89 4.90 12.52 2.47
N ALA A 90 5.81 11.52 2.38
CA ALA A 90 5.63 10.37 1.51
C ALA A 90 4.28 9.68 1.75
N LEU A 91 3.62 9.25 0.67
CA LEU A 91 2.29 8.65 0.74
C LEU A 91 2.39 7.19 1.16
N VAL A 92 1.41 6.75 1.94
CA VAL A 92 1.34 5.38 2.45
C VAL A 92 -0.04 4.80 2.18
N TYR A 93 -0.09 3.59 1.65
CA TYR A 93 -1.32 2.88 1.31
C TYR A 93 -1.36 1.51 1.98
N PRO A 94 -2.54 0.92 2.24
CA PRO A 94 -2.65 -0.50 2.56
C PRO A 94 -2.14 -1.36 1.39
N ALA A 95 -1.36 -2.41 1.65
CA ALA A 95 -0.83 -3.30 0.61
C ALA A 95 -1.90 -4.22 -0.02
N LYS A 96 -3.02 -4.41 0.67
CA LYS A 96 -4.21 -5.11 0.16
C LYS A 96 -5.42 -4.23 0.39
N THR A 97 -6.19 -4.02 -0.66
CA THR A 97 -7.45 -3.26 -0.65
C THR A 97 -8.53 -4.04 -1.35
#